data_AF-A0A7X7Z6T6-F1
#
_entry.id   AF-A0A7X7Z6T6-F1
#
_cell.length_a   1.000
_cell.length_b   1.000
_cell.length_c   1.000
_cell.angle_alpha   90.00
_cell.angle_beta   90.00
_cell.angle_gamma   90.00
#
_symmetry.space_group_name_H-M   'P 1'
#
loop_
_entity.id
_entity.type
_entity.pdbx_description
1 polymer ?
#
loop_
_entity_poly.entity_id
_entity_poly.type
_entity_poly.pdbx_seq_one_letter_code
_entity_poly.pdbx_strand_id
1 'polypeptide(L)'
;MKKYFLHNIVISIVIAILIFFNGILFAQAPPGYYDGVQGLTGEALRAKLHEIIKNHTAVSYSSIYTHFQSTDKKPNNTVWDMYSDIPGGNPPYVYYFNQDECGNYNSEGDCFNREHSWPS
;
A
#
# COMPACT_ATOMS: atom_id res chain seq x y z
N MET A 1 -42.69 -15.69 -13.65
CA MET A 1 -41.52 -15.91 -12.76
C MET A 1 -40.18 -15.55 -13.42
N LYS A 2 -39.82 -16.07 -14.60
CA LYS A 2 -38.53 -15.75 -15.28
C LYS A 2 -38.29 -14.25 -15.59
N LYS A 3 -39.33 -13.47 -15.90
CA LYS A 3 -39.23 -12.04 -16.22
C LYS A 3 -38.80 -11.18 -15.01
N TYR A 4 -39.25 -11.53 -13.81
CA TYR A 4 -38.86 -10.85 -12.56
C TYR A 4 -37.43 -11.19 -12.15
N PHE A 5 -37.00 -12.43 -12.39
CA PHE A 5 -35.63 -12.87 -12.13
C PHE A 5 -34.61 -12.13 -13.03
N LEU A 6 -34.90 -12.01 -14.32
CA LEU A 6 -34.04 -11.28 -15.26
C LEU A 6 -33.98 -9.77 -14.94
N HIS A 7 -35.11 -9.18 -14.54
CA HIS A 7 -35.18 -7.77 -14.14
C HIS A 7 -34.29 -7.48 -12.91
N ASN A 8 -34.34 -8.34 -11.89
CA ASN A 8 -33.54 -8.18 -10.68
C ASN A 8 -32.03 -8.34 -10.95
N ILE A 9 -31.64 -9.27 -11.84
CA ILE A 9 -30.24 -9.44 -12.26
C ILE A 9 -29.72 -8.17 -12.95
N VAL A 10 -30.51 -7.59 -13.85
CA VAL A 10 -30.13 -6.35 -14.56
C VAL A 10 -29.96 -5.21 -13.56
N ILE A 11 -30.85 -5.06 -12.58
CA ILE A 11 -30.73 -4.05 -11.51
C ILE A 11 -29.44 -4.26 -10.70
N SER A 12 -29.13 -5.49 -10.28
CA SER A 12 -27.91 -5.78 -9.52
C SER A 12 -26.64 -5.50 -10.31
N ILE A 13 -26.61 -5.79 -11.62
CA ILE A 13 -25.46 -5.46 -12.49
C ILE A 13 -25.30 -3.95 -12.61
N VAL A 14 -26.39 -3.20 -12.81
CA VAL A 14 -26.35 -1.73 -12.88
C VAL A 14 -25.83 -1.15 -11.56
N ILE A 15 -26.28 -1.66 -10.42
CA ILE A 15 -25.79 -1.24 -9.10
C ILE A 15 -24.30 -1.56 -8.93
N ALA A 16 -23.84 -2.75 -9.34
CA ALA A 16 -22.43 -3.12 -9.26
C ALA A 16 -21.55 -2.22 -10.14
N ILE A 17 -22.01 -1.87 -11.35
CA ILE A 17 -21.33 -0.92 -12.23
C ILE A 17 -21.26 0.46 -11.58
N LEU A 18 -22.36 0.96 -11.01
CA LEU A 18 -22.38 2.27 -10.34
C LEU A 18 -21.43 2.32 -9.13
N ILE A 19 -21.36 1.25 -8.33
CA ILE A 19 -20.43 1.13 -7.20
C ILE A 19 -18.98 1.12 -7.70
N PHE A 20 -18.69 0.36 -8.76
CA PHE A 20 -17.35 0.30 -9.36
C PHE A 20 -16.89 1.67 -9.89
N PHE A 21 -17.76 2.40 -10.59
CA PHE A 21 -17.45 3.75 -11.09
C PHE A 21 -17.20 4.78 -9.98
N ASN A 22 -17.91 4.69 -8.86
CA ASN A 22 -17.64 5.55 -7.70
C ASN A 22 -16.27 5.27 -7.07
N GLY A 23 -15.83 4.01 -7.03
CA GLY A 23 -14.51 3.64 -6.50
C GLY A 23 -13.34 4.27 -7.27
N ILE A 24 -13.47 4.46 -8.58
CA ILE A 24 -12.44 5.08 -9.42
C ILE A 24 -12.25 6.57 -9.09
N LEU A 25 -13.30 7.25 -8.65
CA LEU A 25 -13.25 8.69 -8.32
C LEU A 25 -12.48 8.96 -7.02
N PHE A 26 -12.49 8.03 -6.05
CA PHE A 26 -11.75 8.15 -4.79
C PHE A 26 -10.26 7.79 -4.91
N ALA A 27 -9.84 7.19 -6.02
CA ALA A 27 -8.44 6.85 -6.26
C ALA A 27 -7.64 7.95 -6.98
N GLN A 28 -8.28 9.06 -7.36
CA GLN A 28 -7.59 10.18 -8.01
C GLN A 28 -6.82 11.00 -6.99
N ALA A 29 -5.65 11.51 -7.40
CA ALA A 29 -4.96 12.54 -6.63
C ALA A 29 -5.89 13.77 -6.46
N PRO A 30 -5.70 14.58 -5.40
CA PRO A 30 -6.48 15.80 -5.22
C PRO A 30 -6.46 16.67 -6.49
N PRO A 31 -7.56 17.35 -6.83
CA PRO A 31 -7.58 18.27 -7.96
C PRO A 31 -6.39 19.24 -7.91
N GLY A 32 -5.63 19.32 -9.00
CA GLY A 32 -4.47 20.19 -9.13
C GLY A 32 -3.16 19.67 -8.54
N TYR A 33 -3.14 18.48 -7.92
CA TYR A 33 -1.93 17.94 -7.26
C TYR A 33 -0.71 17.87 -8.18
N TYR A 34 -0.92 17.54 -9.47
CA TYR A 34 0.13 17.44 -10.49
C TYR A 34 0.18 18.66 -11.43
N ASP A 35 -0.35 19.81 -11.03
CA ASP A 35 -0.37 20.97 -11.92
C ASP A 35 1.03 21.47 -12.28
N GLY A 36 1.23 21.70 -13.59
CA GLY A 36 2.48 22.16 -14.15
C GLY A 36 3.52 21.06 -14.38
N VAL A 37 3.17 19.77 -14.26
CA VAL A 37 4.04 18.66 -14.68
C VAL A 37 3.82 18.26 -16.14
N GLN A 38 2.73 18.72 -16.78
CA GLN A 38 2.32 18.29 -18.11
C GLN A 38 3.39 18.61 -19.16
N GLY A 39 3.80 17.61 -19.92
CA GLY A 39 4.83 17.74 -20.97
C GLY A 39 6.27 17.88 -20.46
N LEU A 40 6.50 17.93 -19.14
CA LEU A 40 7.84 17.90 -18.58
C LEU A 40 8.45 16.50 -18.66
N THR A 41 9.76 16.43 -18.85
CA THR A 41 10.54 15.18 -18.84
C THR A 41 11.88 15.39 -18.14
N GLY A 42 12.55 14.30 -17.75
CA GLY A 42 13.88 14.33 -17.13
C GLY A 42 13.97 15.23 -15.89
N GLU A 43 15.02 16.05 -15.82
CA GLU A 43 15.29 16.93 -14.67
C GLU A 43 14.18 17.94 -14.40
N ALA A 44 13.53 18.47 -15.44
CA ALA A 44 12.44 19.44 -15.27
C ALA A 44 11.24 18.80 -14.56
N LEU A 45 10.89 17.57 -14.94
CA LEU A 45 9.85 16.80 -14.26
C LEU A 45 10.24 16.49 -12.82
N ARG A 46 11.48 16.02 -12.59
CA ARG A 46 11.99 15.70 -11.25
C ARG A 46 11.92 16.90 -10.31
N ALA A 47 12.38 18.07 -10.76
CA ALA A 47 12.34 19.29 -9.96
C ALA A 47 10.90 19.71 -9.63
N LYS A 48 9.99 19.64 -10.60
CA LYS A 48 8.58 20.00 -10.37
C LYS A 48 7.89 19.04 -9.39
N LEU A 49 8.15 17.74 -9.50
CA LEU A 49 7.66 16.74 -8.54
C LEU A 49 8.26 16.95 -7.15
N HIS A 50 9.55 17.27 -7.05
CA HIS A 50 10.18 17.62 -5.77
C HIS A 50 9.46 18.80 -5.09
N GLU A 51 9.16 19.87 -5.84
CA GLU A 51 8.43 21.02 -5.31
C GLU A 51 7.04 20.66 -4.76
N ILE A 52 6.37 19.65 -5.36
CA ILE A 52 5.07 19.14 -4.88
C ILE A 52 5.25 18.39 -3.55
N ILE A 53 6.30 17.59 -3.40
CA ILE A 53 6.45 16.66 -2.25
C ILE A 53 7.41 17.12 -1.15
N LYS A 54 8.16 18.21 -1.35
CA LYS A 54 9.27 18.61 -0.46
C LYS A 54 8.84 18.89 0.99
N ASN A 55 7.62 19.36 1.21
CA ASN A 55 7.10 19.71 2.53
C ASN A 55 6.52 18.50 3.29
N HIS A 56 7.21 17.36 3.25
CA HIS A 56 6.83 16.18 3.98
C HIS A 56 7.25 16.28 5.45
N THR A 57 6.53 15.58 6.32
CA THR A 57 6.95 15.40 7.72
C THR A 57 8.02 14.31 7.77
N ALA A 58 9.27 14.71 8.03
CA ALA A 58 10.35 13.76 8.22
C ALA A 58 10.13 12.97 9.53
N VAL A 59 10.30 11.65 9.45
CA VAL A 59 10.31 10.75 10.61
C VAL A 59 11.74 10.29 10.87
N SER A 60 12.08 9.94 12.12
CA SER A 60 13.43 9.51 12.45
C SER A 60 13.64 8.05 12.03
N TYR A 61 14.87 7.72 11.62
CA TYR A 61 15.22 6.32 11.32
C TYR A 61 14.93 5.38 12.50
N SER A 62 15.09 5.86 13.74
CA SER A 62 14.78 5.10 14.95
C SER A 62 13.29 4.81 15.14
N SER A 63 12.36 5.60 14.56
CA SER A 63 10.92 5.44 14.75
C SER A 63 10.29 4.42 13.79
N ILE A 64 11.04 3.91 12.80
CA ILE A 64 10.52 3.02 11.75
C ILE A 64 9.87 1.76 12.32
N TYR A 65 10.47 1.10 13.33
CA TYR A 65 9.86 -0.08 13.94
C TYR A 65 8.51 0.20 14.59
N THR A 66 8.35 1.37 15.20
CA THR A 66 7.06 1.80 15.74
C THR A 66 6.05 2.05 14.62
N HIS A 67 6.48 2.58 13.48
CA HIS A 67 5.60 2.80 12.33
C HIS A 67 5.09 1.49 11.72
N PHE A 68 5.92 0.45 11.62
CA PHE A 68 5.47 -0.86 11.12
C PHE A 68 4.32 -1.46 11.93
N GLN A 69 4.19 -1.11 13.22
CA GLN A 69 3.06 -1.53 14.05
C GLN A 69 1.71 -0.92 13.61
N SER A 70 1.71 0.10 12.75
CA SER A 70 0.51 0.68 12.14
C SER A 70 0.46 0.55 10.62
N THR A 71 1.59 0.56 9.93
CA THR A 71 1.64 0.50 8.46
C THR A 71 1.70 -0.92 7.92
N ASP A 72 2.35 -1.84 8.64
CA ASP A 72 2.72 -3.18 8.16
C ASP A 72 2.25 -4.23 9.17
N LYS A 73 0.97 -4.17 9.54
CA LYS A 73 0.39 -5.00 10.60
C LYS A 73 -0.74 -5.89 10.08
N LYS A 74 -0.59 -7.20 10.26
CA LYS A 74 -1.65 -8.19 9.99
C LYS A 74 -2.71 -8.20 11.10
N PRO A 75 -3.93 -8.70 10.82
CA PRO A 75 -5.02 -8.79 11.81
C PRO A 75 -4.66 -9.58 13.09
N ASN A 76 -3.71 -10.51 13.00
CA ASN A 76 -3.23 -11.32 14.13
C ASN A 76 -2.08 -10.66 14.92
N ASN A 77 -1.83 -9.35 14.74
CA ASN A 77 -0.75 -8.58 15.38
C ASN A 77 0.68 -9.03 15.04
N THR A 78 0.89 -9.64 13.86
CA THR A 78 2.22 -9.94 13.33
C THR A 78 2.60 -8.95 12.23
N VAL A 79 3.88 -8.88 11.90
CA VAL A 79 4.38 -8.04 10.80
C VAL A 79 3.78 -8.54 9.48
N TRP A 80 3.29 -7.61 8.66
CA TRP A 80 2.94 -7.87 7.27
C TRP A 80 4.19 -7.73 6.42
N ASP A 81 4.86 -8.85 6.17
CA ASP A 81 5.97 -8.91 5.24
C ASP A 81 5.46 -9.25 3.84
N MET A 82 5.36 -8.24 2.99
CA MET A 82 4.77 -8.35 1.65
C MET A 82 5.51 -9.35 0.74
N TYR A 83 6.78 -9.67 1.02
CA TYR A 83 7.55 -10.62 0.20
C TYR A 83 7.31 -12.08 0.55
N SER A 84 6.99 -12.37 1.81
CA SER A 84 6.71 -13.73 2.27
C SER A 84 5.21 -14.01 2.46
N ASP A 85 4.36 -12.97 2.43
CA ASP A 85 2.92 -13.11 2.64
C ASP A 85 2.26 -13.91 1.51
N ILE A 86 1.46 -14.92 1.89
CA ILE A 86 0.68 -15.74 0.97
C ILE A 86 -0.80 -15.52 1.31
N PRO A 87 -1.53 -14.69 0.52
CA PRO A 87 -2.94 -14.42 0.79
C PRO A 87 -3.77 -15.70 0.84
N GLY A 88 -4.39 -15.96 1.99
CA GLY A 88 -5.19 -17.17 2.22
C GLY A 88 -4.39 -18.46 2.45
N GLY A 89 -3.06 -18.37 2.51
CA GLY A 89 -2.14 -19.48 2.81
C GLY A 89 -1.29 -19.21 4.04
N ASN A 90 -0.30 -20.08 4.26
CA ASN A 90 0.68 -19.94 5.33
C ASN A 90 2.00 -19.42 4.76
N PRO A 91 2.52 -18.27 5.23
CA PRO A 91 3.84 -17.80 4.81
C PRO A 91 4.95 -18.75 5.32
N PRO A 92 6.13 -18.78 4.68
CA PRO A 92 7.26 -19.62 5.10
C PRO A 92 7.79 -19.26 6.50
N TYR A 93 7.62 -18.00 6.92
CA TYR A 93 7.99 -17.48 8.24
C TYR A 93 7.06 -16.33 8.65
N VAL A 94 7.06 -15.98 9.94
CA VAL A 94 6.23 -14.92 10.52
C VAL A 94 7.06 -14.15 11.52
N TYR A 95 7.02 -12.82 11.44
CA TYR A 95 7.73 -11.94 12.38
C TYR A 95 6.80 -11.29 13.40
N TYR A 96 7.32 -11.07 14.61
CA TYR A 96 6.65 -10.44 15.72
C TYR A 96 7.31 -9.11 16.09
N PHE A 97 6.49 -8.08 16.21
CA PHE A 97 6.93 -6.75 16.66
C PHE A 97 7.62 -6.82 18.02
N ASN A 98 8.69 -6.03 18.20
CA ASN A 98 9.53 -5.97 19.39
C ASN A 98 10.24 -7.30 19.75
N GLN A 99 10.24 -8.30 18.86
CA GLN A 99 10.91 -9.59 19.06
C GLN A 99 11.91 -9.86 17.94
N ASP A 100 11.45 -9.79 16.69
CA ASP A 100 12.23 -10.18 15.52
C ASP A 100 12.83 -8.96 14.80
N GLU A 101 13.09 -7.87 15.53
CA GLU A 101 13.68 -6.63 15.00
C GLU A 101 15.20 -6.68 15.06
N CYS A 102 15.90 -6.47 13.95
CA CYS A 102 17.37 -6.61 13.92
C CYS A 102 18.07 -5.69 12.91
N GLY A 103 19.40 -5.60 13.01
CA GLY A 103 20.25 -4.95 12.00
C GLY A 103 21.24 -5.89 11.31
N ASN A 104 21.38 -7.12 11.80
CA ASN A 104 22.28 -8.14 11.25
C ASN A 104 21.50 -9.45 11.15
N TYR A 105 21.69 -10.17 10.05
CA TYR A 105 21.02 -11.43 9.72
C TYR A 105 21.96 -12.31 8.89
N ASN A 106 21.78 -13.62 8.94
CA ASN A 106 22.58 -14.61 8.22
C ASN A 106 21.80 -15.27 7.07
N SER A 107 20.48 -15.26 7.15
CA SER A 107 19.57 -15.83 6.16
C SER A 107 18.27 -15.04 6.06
N GLU A 108 17.56 -15.26 4.95
CA GLU A 108 16.16 -14.86 4.82
C GLU A 108 15.30 -15.59 5.87
N GLY A 109 14.34 -14.88 6.48
CA GLY A 109 13.53 -15.43 7.57
C GLY A 109 14.09 -15.21 8.98
N ASP A 110 15.32 -14.70 9.14
CA ASP A 110 15.96 -14.54 10.47
C ASP A 110 15.28 -13.49 11.35
N CYS A 111 15.05 -12.30 10.79
CA CYS A 111 14.47 -11.14 11.45
C CYS A 111 14.11 -10.10 10.38
N PHE A 112 13.27 -9.13 10.73
CA PHE A 112 12.96 -7.99 9.87
C PHE A 112 13.75 -6.75 10.34
N ASN A 113 14.07 -5.88 9.38
CA ASN A 113 14.83 -4.67 9.62
C ASN A 113 14.11 -3.44 9.04
N ARG A 114 14.73 -2.27 9.10
CA ARG A 114 14.13 -1.01 8.62
C ARG A 114 14.13 -0.86 7.10
N GLU A 115 14.89 -1.70 6.41
CA GLU A 115 14.99 -1.77 4.95
C GLU A 115 14.04 -2.82 4.36
N HIS A 116 13.21 -3.48 5.18
CA HIS A 116 12.31 -4.57 4.76
C HIS A 116 11.18 -4.13 3.81
N SER A 117 11.17 -2.86 3.38
CA SER A 117 10.29 -2.29 2.35
C SER A 117 10.92 -2.28 0.95
N TRP A 118 12.23 -2.51 0.85
CA TRP A 118 12.98 -2.45 -0.39
C TRP A 118 13.87 -3.70 -0.52
N PRO A 119 13.69 -4.54 -1.56
CA PRO A 119 14.62 -5.63 -1.79
C PRO A 119 15.98 -5.01 -2.11
N SER A 120 17.02 -5.42 -1.38
CA SER A 120 18.41 -5.11 -1.73
C SER A 120 18.79 -5.76 -3.05
#